data_AF-A0A662RYQ5-F1
#
_entry.id   AF-A0A662RYQ5-F1
#
_cell.length_a   1.000
_cell.length_b   1.000
_cell.length_c   1.000
_cell.angle_alpha   90.00
_cell.angle_beta   90.00
_cell.angle_gamma   90.00
#
_symmetry.space_group_name_H-M   'P 1'
#
loop_
_entity.id
_entity.type
_entity.pdbx_description
1 polymer ?
#
loop_
_entity_poly.entity_id
_entity_poly.type
_entity_poly.pdbx_seq_one_letter_code
_entity_poly.pdbx_strand_id
1 'polypeptide(L)'
;MTKVSLRRCNLIYSNKVWKTCFAILFFTLIQLPLVAVGSGPTTGQFSLEHTHEWQDAKANAYSICSADVDNDGVLEIITAGWVSNDLREGQLKICTWDQVSFMVEKEELFKINGMDTVAHGVAVSDLDKDGTPEIVLTGYAWDANHNFFGWLRVYHWDGTSLTALDTKTWSGSQATSLNVEVGDIDGDGTDEIITAGLAGEWESMSAHLCVWSWNTGLHLEESKKWSREGSTLSKCYDIGLGRLDGRIMIATVGYFELGDKTHAELRLWEYGSGLTLVASTDWESEGNTFVTGVLIENNRIYTVGMSHDGNYANAQLRIWRYGSLTLEASEEWRTIGNTLAYDVFVEDVDGDGEKEVLTVGWANDGERNRAQLRVWSYGSNLTLKDSKEWYKEDNTHPFSIYVADVDGDGVNEVLTSGNANDFKLCQITLWSYPDITNPVISELTPAEGAEVDTGKPEISASLSDDYSGIDAGSLLIKVDGLDVTSEATITETGVSYTPTTDLSEGKHNITVEVSDKSKNKATTSWSFNVKLPEVSPTPSPTPSPRCIIATATYGSELAEEVKFLREFRDDVVSSTFAGSQFLRAFNAWYYSFSPHVALFIAKHPMAKAVMKIVLY
;
A
#
# COMPACT_ATOMS: atom_id res chain seq x y z
N MET A 1 -10.30 -49.87 60.39
CA MET A 1 -8.84 -49.61 60.43
C MET A 1 -8.66 -48.11 60.69
N THR A 2 -8.53 -47.69 61.95
CA THR A 2 -7.27 -47.19 62.61
C THR A 2 -6.58 -46.09 61.81
N LYS A 3 -6.25 -44.88 62.29
CA LYS A 3 -5.97 -44.31 63.64
C LYS A 3 -6.03 -42.77 63.50
N VAL A 4 -6.67 -42.02 64.40
CA VAL A 4 -6.10 -41.30 65.58
C VAL A 4 -5.21 -40.09 65.25
N SER A 5 -5.61 -38.95 65.84
CA SER A 5 -4.93 -37.64 65.88
C SER A 5 -3.52 -37.67 66.45
N LEU A 6 -2.71 -36.65 66.14
CA LEU A 6 -1.95 -35.88 67.14
C LEU A 6 -1.29 -34.64 66.51
N ARG A 7 -1.56 -33.47 67.10
CA ARG A 7 -0.76 -32.25 66.93
C ARG A 7 0.61 -32.44 67.58
N ARG A 8 1.68 -31.92 66.95
CA ARG A 8 2.87 -31.38 67.65
C ARG A 8 3.56 -30.31 66.79
N CYS A 9 3.71 -29.13 67.38
CA CYS A 9 4.67 -28.10 67.01
C CYS A 9 6.11 -28.55 67.27
N ASN A 10 7.04 -28.07 66.43
CA ASN A 10 8.39 -27.56 66.74
C ASN A 10 8.94 -26.97 65.42
N LEU A 11 9.04 -25.63 65.25
CA LEU A 11 10.22 -24.77 65.49
C LEU A 11 11.50 -25.37 64.85
N ILE A 12 12.24 -24.76 63.90
CA ILE A 12 12.75 -23.38 63.81
C ILE A 12 13.46 -23.17 62.43
N TYR A 13 13.28 -21.98 61.84
CA TYR A 13 14.16 -21.23 60.91
C TYR A 13 14.68 -21.87 59.60
N SER A 14 14.30 -21.25 58.46
CA SER A 14 15.23 -20.35 57.77
C SER A 14 14.51 -19.53 56.68
N ASN A 15 14.47 -18.21 56.91
CA ASN A 15 14.24 -17.18 55.91
C ASN A 15 15.35 -17.23 54.85
N LYS A 16 15.04 -17.68 53.63
CA LYS A 16 15.60 -17.24 52.34
C LYS A 16 15.02 -18.16 51.27
N VAL A 17 14.29 -17.58 50.31
CA VAL A 17 13.81 -18.13 49.01
C VAL A 17 12.38 -17.65 48.67
N TRP A 18 11.60 -17.17 49.64
CA TRP A 18 10.25 -16.60 49.40
C TRP A 18 10.18 -15.06 49.44
N LYS A 19 11.28 -14.38 49.11
CA LYS A 19 11.32 -12.90 48.97
C LYS A 19 12.05 -12.41 47.71
N THR A 20 12.20 -13.26 46.69
CA THR A 20 12.85 -12.89 45.42
C THR A 20 11.97 -13.11 44.18
N CYS A 21 10.68 -13.46 44.35
CA CYS A 21 9.73 -13.67 43.25
C CYS A 21 8.51 -12.74 43.28
N PHE A 22 8.55 -11.66 44.07
CA PHE A 22 7.46 -10.66 44.14
C PHE A 22 7.97 -9.22 43.95
N ALA A 23 9.10 -9.06 43.27
CA ALA A 23 9.72 -7.78 42.94
C ALA A 23 10.19 -7.69 41.46
N ILE A 24 9.54 -8.43 40.56
CA ILE A 24 9.78 -8.38 39.08
C ILE A 24 8.43 -8.33 38.33
N LEU A 25 7.45 -7.59 38.86
CA LEU A 25 6.16 -7.42 38.17
C LEU A 25 5.47 -6.08 38.46
N PHE A 26 6.20 -5.12 39.00
CA PHE A 26 5.68 -3.77 39.28
C PHE A 26 6.82 -2.73 39.17
N PHE A 27 7.52 -2.71 38.04
CA PHE A 27 8.46 -1.63 37.66
C PHE A 27 8.77 -1.66 36.16
N THR A 28 7.73 -1.70 35.31
CA THR A 28 7.86 -1.46 33.86
C THR A 28 6.53 -0.93 33.32
N LEU A 29 6.13 0.26 33.76
CA LEU A 29 5.14 1.07 33.07
C LEU A 29 5.41 2.53 33.43
N ILE A 30 5.51 3.34 32.38
CA ILE A 30 5.73 4.79 32.40
C ILE A 30 7.21 5.22 32.54
N GLN A 31 8.03 4.77 31.59
CA GLN A 31 8.80 5.70 30.77
C GLN A 31 8.59 5.25 29.33
N LEU A 32 7.47 5.68 28.73
CA LEU A 32 7.50 5.89 27.29
C LEU A 32 8.64 6.89 27.07
N PRO A 33 9.60 6.65 26.15
CA PRO A 33 10.35 7.78 25.65
C PRO A 33 9.30 8.80 25.22
N LEU A 34 9.52 10.06 25.57
CA LEU A 34 8.94 11.12 24.80
C LEU A 34 9.41 10.80 23.38
N VAL A 35 8.55 10.18 22.58
CA VAL A 35 8.71 10.20 21.14
C VAL A 35 8.71 11.70 20.91
N ALA A 36 9.92 12.24 20.69
CA ALA A 36 9.99 13.43 19.87
C ALA A 36 9.10 13.06 18.70
N VAL A 37 7.96 13.75 18.57
CA VAL A 37 7.21 13.73 17.32
C VAL A 37 8.30 14.00 16.30
N GLY A 38 8.72 12.93 15.64
CA GLY A 38 9.70 13.05 14.60
C GLY A 38 9.06 14.06 13.68
N SER A 39 9.78 15.10 13.30
CA SER A 39 9.58 15.57 11.94
C SER A 39 9.52 14.30 11.10
N GLY A 40 8.42 14.06 10.37
CA GLY A 40 8.34 12.98 9.39
C GLY A 40 9.54 13.05 8.43
N PRO A 41 9.64 12.12 7.47
CA PRO A 41 10.67 12.22 6.44
C PRO A 41 10.76 13.67 5.94
N THR A 42 11.98 14.22 5.87
CA THR A 42 12.15 15.57 5.33
C THR A 42 11.98 15.46 3.82
N THR A 43 10.75 15.45 3.35
CA THR A 43 10.45 15.45 1.92
C THR A 43 10.82 16.77 1.28
N GLY A 44 11.08 16.71 -0.03
CA GLY A 44 11.39 17.87 -0.82
C GLY A 44 10.24 18.88 -0.80
N GLN A 45 10.53 20.11 -1.21
CA GLN A 45 9.47 21.09 -1.40
C GLN A 45 8.55 20.62 -2.53
N PHE A 46 7.22 20.72 -2.35
CA PHE A 46 6.24 20.41 -3.38
C PHE A 46 6.62 21.08 -4.70
N SER A 47 6.81 20.28 -5.76
CA SER A 47 7.45 20.72 -6.99
C SER A 47 6.73 20.21 -8.23
N LEU A 48 6.92 20.95 -9.34
CA LEU A 48 6.36 20.57 -10.64
C LEU A 48 7.26 19.55 -11.29
N GLU A 49 6.69 18.42 -11.71
CA GLU A 49 7.42 17.43 -12.50
C GLU A 49 7.22 17.64 -13.99
N HIS A 50 5.95 17.73 -14.40
CA HIS A 50 5.59 17.80 -15.80
C HIS A 50 4.33 18.61 -16.06
N THR A 51 4.27 19.21 -17.25
CA THR A 51 3.04 19.79 -17.79
C THR A 51 2.92 19.37 -19.24
N HIS A 52 1.88 18.59 -19.53
CA HIS A 52 1.53 18.21 -20.88
C HIS A 52 0.38 19.08 -21.39
N GLU A 53 0.54 19.70 -22.56
CA GLU A 53 -0.44 20.58 -23.18
C GLU A 53 -0.71 20.13 -24.61
N TRP A 54 -1.97 20.14 -25.02
CA TRP A 54 -2.35 19.80 -26.39
C TRP A 54 -3.51 20.65 -26.91
N GLN A 55 -3.55 20.73 -28.25
CA GLN A 55 -4.50 21.46 -29.10
C GLN A 55 -4.37 23.00 -29.08
N ASP A 56 -4.66 23.65 -30.22
CA ASP A 56 -4.59 25.12 -30.40
C ASP A 56 -5.99 25.78 -30.64
N ALA A 57 -7.08 25.11 -30.26
CA ALA A 57 -8.49 25.53 -30.43
C ALA A 57 -9.30 25.30 -29.15
N LYS A 58 -10.65 25.39 -29.15
CA LYS A 58 -11.41 25.26 -27.89
C LYS A 58 -11.40 23.82 -27.37
N ALA A 59 -10.91 23.61 -26.14
CA ALA A 59 -10.80 22.29 -25.52
C ALA A 59 -10.92 22.35 -23.99
N ASN A 60 -11.27 21.22 -23.38
CA ASN A 60 -11.22 20.98 -21.93
C ASN A 60 -10.92 19.50 -21.66
N ALA A 61 -10.07 19.22 -20.67
CA ALA A 61 -10.03 17.94 -19.96
C ALA A 61 -10.75 18.14 -18.62
N TYR A 62 -11.92 17.53 -18.44
CA TYR A 62 -12.78 17.74 -17.27
C TYR A 62 -12.51 16.79 -16.12
N SER A 63 -12.08 15.57 -16.41
CA SER A 63 -11.87 14.52 -15.42
C SER A 63 -10.60 13.74 -15.76
N ILE A 64 -9.93 13.29 -14.71
CA ILE A 64 -8.68 12.53 -14.75
C ILE A 64 -8.74 11.42 -13.70
N CYS A 65 -8.22 10.26 -14.06
CA CYS A 65 -7.94 9.18 -13.13
C CYS A 65 -6.68 8.42 -13.59
N SER A 66 -6.25 7.43 -12.81
CA SER A 66 -5.15 6.56 -13.20
C SER A 66 -5.40 5.11 -12.80
N ALA A 67 -5.01 4.19 -13.69
CA ALA A 67 -5.10 2.75 -13.53
C ALA A 67 -4.27 2.06 -14.63
N ASP A 68 -3.80 0.84 -14.35
CA ASP A 68 -3.22 -0.08 -15.34
C ASP A 68 -4.34 -0.69 -16.19
N VAL A 69 -4.69 -0.03 -17.30
CA VAL A 69 -5.85 -0.37 -18.15
C VAL A 69 -5.53 -1.39 -19.22
N ASP A 70 -4.25 -1.71 -19.47
CA ASP A 70 -3.85 -2.79 -20.37
C ASP A 70 -3.08 -3.96 -19.71
N ASN A 71 -2.95 -3.92 -18.38
CA ASN A 71 -2.38 -4.97 -17.54
C ASN A 71 -0.90 -5.24 -17.84
N ASP A 72 -0.13 -4.20 -18.16
CA ASP A 72 1.31 -4.28 -18.40
C ASP A 72 2.16 -3.97 -17.15
N GLY A 73 1.51 -3.55 -16.06
CA GLY A 73 2.11 -3.20 -14.78
C GLY A 73 2.53 -1.74 -14.64
N VAL A 74 2.30 -0.91 -15.65
CA VAL A 74 2.43 0.55 -15.62
C VAL A 74 1.05 1.16 -15.37
N LEU A 75 1.00 2.30 -14.68
CA LEU A 75 -0.24 3.04 -14.53
C LEU A 75 -0.41 4.04 -15.68
N GLU A 76 -1.56 3.97 -16.36
CA GLU A 76 -1.91 4.99 -17.32
C GLU A 76 -2.62 6.15 -16.63
N ILE A 77 -2.46 7.34 -17.20
CA ILE A 77 -3.23 8.54 -16.91
C ILE A 77 -4.35 8.62 -17.95
N ILE A 78 -5.59 8.56 -17.49
CA ILE A 78 -6.78 8.60 -18.34
C ILE A 78 -7.47 9.94 -18.16
N THR A 79 -7.76 10.63 -19.27
CA THR A 79 -8.52 11.89 -19.24
C THR A 79 -9.74 11.86 -20.14
N ALA A 80 -10.82 12.48 -19.66
CA ALA A 80 -12.04 12.70 -20.41
C ALA A 80 -12.31 14.19 -20.60
N GLY A 81 -12.76 14.54 -21.80
CA GLY A 81 -12.95 15.94 -22.14
C GLY A 81 -13.62 16.16 -23.48
N TRP A 82 -13.33 17.30 -24.08
CA TRP A 82 -13.79 17.61 -25.42
C TRP A 82 -12.85 18.56 -26.15
N VAL A 83 -12.95 18.49 -27.46
CA VAL A 83 -12.23 19.34 -28.41
C VAL A 83 -13.21 19.96 -29.40
N SER A 84 -12.91 21.14 -29.92
CA SER A 84 -13.80 21.86 -30.83
C SER A 84 -13.03 22.66 -31.87
N ASN A 85 -13.08 22.17 -33.11
CA ASN A 85 -12.63 22.88 -34.32
C ASN A 85 -13.79 23.31 -35.23
N ASP A 86 -15.03 23.28 -34.72
CA ASP A 86 -16.27 23.91 -35.23
C ASP A 86 -17.47 23.24 -34.52
N LEU A 87 -17.48 21.91 -34.55
CA LEU A 87 -18.34 21.04 -33.76
C LEU A 87 -17.52 20.41 -32.62
N ARG A 88 -18.18 20.08 -31.51
CA ARG A 88 -17.57 19.42 -30.36
C ARG A 88 -17.51 17.90 -30.54
N GLU A 89 -16.37 17.34 -30.20
CA GLU A 89 -16.12 15.91 -30.12
C GLU A 89 -15.68 15.58 -28.70
N GLY A 90 -16.21 14.48 -28.15
CA GLY A 90 -15.69 13.93 -26.92
C GLY A 90 -14.26 13.45 -27.13
N GLN A 91 -13.41 13.65 -26.15
CA GLN A 91 -12.02 13.22 -26.17
C GLN A 91 -11.74 12.28 -25.01
N LEU A 92 -11.09 11.17 -25.32
CA LEU A 92 -10.42 10.28 -24.37
C LEU A 92 -8.93 10.28 -24.71
N LYS A 93 -8.08 10.44 -23.71
CA LYS A 93 -6.64 10.18 -23.82
C LYS A 93 -6.19 9.19 -22.76
N ILE A 94 -5.30 8.30 -23.17
CA ILE A 94 -4.56 7.35 -22.33
C ILE A 94 -3.09 7.70 -22.51
N CYS A 95 -2.41 7.98 -21.41
CA CYS A 95 -1.05 8.51 -21.39
C CYS A 95 -0.21 7.80 -20.32
N THR A 96 1.12 7.84 -20.45
CA THR A 96 2.07 7.33 -19.46
C THR A 96 3.14 8.37 -19.14
N TRP A 97 3.71 8.28 -17.94
CA TRP A 97 4.79 9.14 -17.43
C TRP A 97 5.85 8.27 -16.75
N ASP A 98 7.13 8.47 -17.08
CA ASP A 98 8.25 7.68 -16.53
C ASP A 98 9.40 8.55 -16.00
N GLN A 99 9.10 9.79 -15.58
CA GLN A 99 10.06 10.86 -15.24
C GLN A 99 10.93 11.39 -16.38
N VAL A 100 11.04 10.66 -17.49
CA VAL A 100 11.89 11.01 -18.64
C VAL A 100 11.03 11.56 -19.78
N SER A 101 9.87 10.98 -19.99
CA SER A 101 8.98 11.22 -21.11
C SER A 101 7.52 11.09 -20.72
N PHE A 102 6.72 12.01 -21.25
CA PHE A 102 5.27 11.92 -21.20
C PHE A 102 4.78 11.43 -22.56
N MET A 103 4.13 10.28 -22.58
CA MET A 103 3.68 9.63 -23.80
C MET A 103 2.16 9.61 -23.88
N VAL A 104 1.62 9.96 -25.05
CA VAL A 104 0.19 9.76 -25.35
C VAL A 104 0.08 8.47 -26.13
N GLU A 105 -0.38 7.41 -25.49
CA GLU A 105 -0.48 6.08 -26.07
C GLU A 105 -1.68 5.99 -27.00
N LYS A 106 -2.81 6.54 -26.53
CA LYS A 106 -4.05 6.56 -27.29
C LYS A 106 -4.76 7.90 -27.16
N GLU A 107 -5.18 8.42 -28.31
CA GLU A 107 -6.20 9.45 -28.40
C GLU A 107 -7.41 8.92 -29.17
N GLU A 108 -8.60 9.18 -28.64
CA GLU A 108 -9.86 8.89 -29.28
C GLU A 108 -10.75 10.13 -29.28
N LEU A 109 -11.11 10.58 -30.49
CA LEU A 109 -12.10 11.63 -30.69
C LEU A 109 -13.39 10.99 -31.20
N PHE A 110 -14.51 11.31 -30.55
CA PHE A 110 -15.77 10.62 -30.85
C PHE A 110 -17.00 11.52 -30.76
N LYS A 111 -18.05 11.05 -31.44
CA LYS A 111 -19.41 11.60 -31.34
C LYS A 111 -20.40 10.51 -30.95
N ILE A 112 -21.36 10.86 -30.12
CA ILE A 112 -22.48 9.98 -29.76
C ILE A 112 -23.57 10.13 -30.82
N ASN A 113 -23.79 9.11 -31.63
CA ASN A 113 -24.79 9.13 -32.71
C ASN A 113 -24.66 10.34 -33.66
N GLY A 114 -23.43 10.81 -33.90
CA GLY A 114 -23.14 11.98 -34.74
C GLY A 114 -23.44 13.34 -34.11
N MET A 115 -23.87 13.39 -32.84
CA MET A 115 -24.16 14.62 -32.10
C MET A 115 -22.88 15.33 -31.65
N ASP A 116 -22.98 16.64 -31.40
CA ASP A 116 -21.98 17.34 -30.61
C ASP A 116 -21.88 16.67 -29.24
N THR A 117 -20.65 16.38 -28.80
CA THR A 117 -20.41 15.50 -27.65
C THR A 117 -19.41 16.15 -26.70
N VAL A 118 -19.70 16.04 -25.41
CA VAL A 118 -18.80 16.37 -24.31
C VAL A 118 -18.67 15.14 -23.44
N ALA A 119 -17.43 14.63 -23.28
CA ALA A 119 -17.11 13.72 -22.19
C ALA A 119 -16.74 14.54 -20.97
N HIS A 120 -17.28 14.17 -19.80
CA HIS A 120 -17.16 14.96 -18.58
C HIS A 120 -16.52 14.16 -17.44
N GLY A 121 -17.02 12.95 -17.16
CA GLY A 121 -16.46 12.07 -16.12
C GLY A 121 -15.79 10.83 -16.73
N VAL A 122 -14.72 10.37 -16.08
CA VAL A 122 -14.08 9.07 -16.32
C VAL A 122 -13.88 8.31 -15.03
N ALA A 123 -14.12 7.01 -15.07
CA ALA A 123 -13.77 6.06 -14.01
C ALA A 123 -13.24 4.78 -14.65
N VAL A 124 -12.48 3.99 -13.89
CA VAL A 124 -11.90 2.73 -14.34
C VAL A 124 -12.20 1.64 -13.31
N SER A 125 -12.62 0.47 -13.78
CA SER A 125 -12.68 -0.75 -12.97
C SER A 125 -12.75 -1.98 -13.86
N ASP A 126 -12.31 -3.12 -13.34
CA ASP A 126 -12.52 -4.43 -13.92
C ASP A 126 -13.99 -4.85 -13.74
N LEU A 127 -14.81 -4.54 -14.75
CA LEU A 127 -16.26 -4.69 -14.70
C LEU A 127 -16.68 -6.14 -14.94
N ASP A 128 -15.93 -6.88 -15.76
CA ASP A 128 -16.24 -8.28 -16.10
C ASP A 128 -15.38 -9.32 -15.35
N LYS A 129 -14.46 -8.85 -14.50
CA LYS A 129 -13.59 -9.65 -13.63
C LYS A 129 -12.61 -10.53 -14.41
N ASP A 130 -12.15 -10.06 -15.58
CA ASP A 130 -11.14 -10.75 -16.38
C ASP A 130 -9.69 -10.41 -16.00
N GLY A 131 -9.50 -9.41 -15.13
CA GLY A 131 -8.21 -8.92 -14.66
C GLY A 131 -7.66 -7.74 -15.45
N THR A 132 -8.38 -7.23 -16.45
CA THR A 132 -8.03 -6.04 -17.24
C THR A 132 -9.12 -4.98 -17.05
N PRO A 133 -8.81 -3.81 -16.46
CA PRO A 133 -9.84 -2.81 -16.19
C PRO A 133 -10.48 -2.18 -17.45
N GLU A 134 -11.79 -1.95 -17.40
CA GLU A 134 -12.52 -1.16 -18.40
C GLU A 134 -12.53 0.34 -18.07
N ILE A 135 -12.51 1.17 -19.11
CA ILE A 135 -12.65 2.62 -19.01
C ILE A 135 -14.11 3.01 -19.21
N VAL A 136 -14.71 3.65 -18.20
CA VAL A 136 -16.09 4.11 -18.20
C VAL A 136 -16.13 5.62 -18.38
N LEU A 137 -16.79 6.07 -19.44
CA LEU A 137 -16.97 7.49 -19.74
C LEU A 137 -18.43 7.90 -19.67
N THR A 138 -18.67 9.09 -19.14
CA THR A 138 -19.99 9.72 -19.16
C THR A 138 -19.93 11.15 -19.63
N GLY A 139 -21.09 11.68 -20.02
CA GLY A 139 -21.18 13.05 -20.47
C GLY A 139 -22.56 13.43 -20.96
N TYR A 140 -22.58 14.45 -21.81
CA TYR A 140 -23.77 14.85 -22.54
C TYR A 140 -23.48 15.08 -24.01
N ALA A 141 -24.51 14.94 -24.83
CA ALA A 141 -24.47 15.19 -26.26
C ALA A 141 -25.72 15.94 -26.68
N TRP A 142 -25.66 16.72 -27.75
CA TRP A 142 -26.84 17.42 -28.26
C TRP A 142 -26.98 17.34 -29.77
N ASP A 143 -28.24 17.24 -30.20
CA ASP A 143 -28.60 17.27 -31.61
C ASP A 143 -28.60 18.72 -32.16
N ALA A 144 -28.85 18.85 -33.47
CA ALA A 144 -28.92 20.15 -34.14
C ALA A 144 -30.05 21.06 -33.63
N ASN A 145 -31.01 20.53 -32.85
CA ASN A 145 -32.09 21.30 -32.23
C ASN A 145 -31.80 21.66 -30.78
N HIS A 146 -30.58 21.37 -30.28
CA HIS A 146 -30.19 21.56 -28.89
C HIS A 146 -31.07 20.77 -27.90
N ASN A 147 -31.46 19.55 -28.28
CA ASN A 147 -31.94 18.57 -27.32
C ASN A 147 -30.73 17.87 -26.69
N PHE A 148 -30.59 17.96 -25.37
CA PHE A 148 -29.49 17.34 -24.64
C PHE A 148 -29.82 15.92 -24.19
N PHE A 149 -28.85 15.02 -24.33
CA PHE A 149 -28.90 13.61 -23.97
C PHE A 149 -27.75 13.29 -23.02
N GLY A 150 -28.06 12.65 -21.90
CA GLY A 150 -27.05 12.00 -21.08
C GLY A 150 -26.56 10.74 -21.77
N TRP A 151 -25.29 10.40 -21.62
CA TRP A 151 -24.72 9.18 -22.19
C TRP A 151 -23.69 8.53 -21.27
N LEU A 152 -23.54 7.22 -21.42
CA LEU A 152 -22.58 6.37 -20.74
C LEU A 152 -21.96 5.42 -21.77
N ARG A 153 -20.65 5.25 -21.76
CA ARG A 153 -19.91 4.37 -22.66
C ARG A 153 -18.83 3.63 -21.89
N VAL A 154 -18.63 2.36 -22.23
CA VAL A 154 -17.55 1.53 -21.69
C VAL A 154 -16.59 1.18 -22.82
N TYR A 155 -15.30 1.29 -22.54
CA TYR A 155 -14.20 0.94 -23.42
C TYR A 155 -13.31 -0.13 -22.77
N HIS A 156 -12.63 -0.89 -23.61
CA HIS A 156 -11.50 -1.74 -23.24
C HIS A 156 -10.27 -1.33 -24.06
N TRP A 157 -9.11 -1.32 -23.43
CA TRP A 157 -7.80 -1.01 -24.02
C TRP A 157 -6.86 -2.20 -23.79
N ASP A 158 -6.15 -2.64 -24.82
CA ASP A 158 -5.24 -3.80 -24.75
C ASP A 158 -3.77 -3.42 -25.02
N GLY A 159 -3.42 -2.14 -24.85
CA GLY A 159 -2.11 -1.58 -25.22
C GLY A 159 -1.94 -1.29 -26.72
N THR A 160 -2.87 -1.74 -27.56
CA THR A 160 -2.81 -1.55 -29.02
C THR A 160 -4.10 -1.01 -29.62
N SER A 161 -5.24 -1.48 -29.16
CA SER A 161 -6.57 -1.26 -29.74
C SER A 161 -7.56 -0.82 -28.66
N LEU A 162 -8.23 0.30 -28.93
CA LEU A 162 -9.32 0.79 -28.07
C LEU A 162 -10.66 0.34 -28.64
N THR A 163 -11.40 -0.47 -27.88
CA THR A 163 -12.69 -1.03 -28.31
C THR A 163 -13.82 -0.46 -27.47
N ALA A 164 -14.82 0.17 -28.11
CA ALA A 164 -16.05 0.56 -27.42
C ALA A 164 -16.97 -0.66 -27.25
N LEU A 165 -17.18 -1.09 -26.01
CA LEU A 165 -17.93 -2.31 -25.70
C LEU A 165 -19.45 -2.09 -25.72
N ASP A 166 -19.93 -1.00 -25.10
CA ASP A 166 -21.34 -0.60 -25.14
C ASP A 166 -21.48 0.92 -24.98
N THR A 167 -22.60 1.47 -25.43
CA THR A 167 -22.97 2.87 -25.22
C THR A 167 -24.48 2.96 -24.98
N LYS A 168 -24.86 3.63 -23.89
CA LYS A 168 -26.24 3.99 -23.60
C LYS A 168 -26.42 5.49 -23.66
N THR A 169 -27.58 5.88 -24.17
CA THR A 169 -28.03 7.27 -24.13
C THR A 169 -29.41 7.31 -23.50
N TRP A 170 -29.70 8.37 -22.76
CA TRP A 170 -31.03 8.61 -22.24
C TRP A 170 -31.46 10.04 -22.50
N SER A 171 -32.77 10.18 -22.68
CA SER A 171 -33.44 11.46 -22.74
C SER A 171 -34.69 11.39 -21.90
N GLY A 172 -35.05 12.53 -21.34
CA GLY A 172 -36.33 12.71 -20.66
C GLY A 172 -36.86 14.12 -20.86
N SER A 173 -36.50 14.75 -22.00
CA SER A 173 -36.30 16.20 -22.26
C SER A 173 -35.12 16.77 -21.45
N GLN A 174 -34.08 17.26 -22.13
CA GLN A 174 -32.84 17.80 -21.54
C GLN A 174 -32.20 16.91 -20.47
N ALA A 175 -31.18 16.13 -20.83
CA ALA A 175 -30.44 15.31 -19.87
C ALA A 175 -28.93 15.52 -20.00
N THR A 176 -28.23 15.49 -18.87
CA THR A 176 -26.77 15.44 -18.82
C THR A 176 -26.29 14.40 -17.84
N SER A 177 -25.07 13.93 -18.03
CA SER A 177 -24.27 13.22 -17.04
C SER A 177 -22.94 13.95 -16.89
N LEU A 178 -22.50 14.17 -15.66
CA LEU A 178 -21.39 15.06 -15.32
C LEU A 178 -20.30 14.33 -14.54
N ASN A 179 -20.64 13.37 -13.69
CA ASN A 179 -19.63 12.45 -13.18
C ASN A 179 -20.10 11.01 -13.21
N VAL A 180 -19.12 10.11 -13.21
CA VAL A 180 -19.28 8.66 -13.12
C VAL A 180 -18.32 8.12 -12.07
N GLU A 181 -18.82 7.20 -11.25
CA GLU A 181 -18.03 6.43 -10.30
C GLU A 181 -18.32 4.95 -10.48
N VAL A 182 -17.36 4.10 -10.14
CA VAL A 182 -17.49 2.64 -10.29
C VAL A 182 -17.05 1.97 -8.99
N GLY A 183 -17.84 1.01 -8.52
CA GLY A 183 -17.50 0.20 -7.36
C GLY A 183 -18.64 -0.71 -6.93
N ASP A 184 -18.31 -1.73 -6.16
CA ASP A 184 -19.23 -2.69 -5.57
C ASP A 184 -20.08 -2.03 -4.46
N ILE A 185 -21.19 -1.40 -4.83
CA ILE A 185 -21.99 -0.57 -3.90
C ILE A 185 -23.04 -1.36 -3.13
N ASP A 186 -23.39 -2.58 -3.55
CA ASP A 186 -24.26 -3.49 -2.80
C ASP A 186 -23.52 -4.63 -2.07
N GLY A 187 -22.21 -4.78 -2.29
CA GLY A 187 -21.35 -5.72 -1.59
C GLY A 187 -21.43 -7.15 -2.12
N ASP A 188 -21.88 -7.34 -3.36
CA ASP A 188 -22.00 -8.66 -3.99
C ASP A 188 -20.70 -9.13 -4.70
N GLY A 189 -19.72 -8.24 -4.82
CA GLY A 189 -18.41 -8.49 -5.43
C GLY A 189 -18.32 -8.16 -6.92
N THR A 190 -19.39 -7.65 -7.52
CA THR A 190 -19.41 -7.03 -8.85
C THR A 190 -19.49 -5.52 -8.69
N ASP A 191 -18.86 -4.79 -9.60
CA ASP A 191 -18.87 -3.33 -9.54
C ASP A 191 -20.08 -2.78 -10.30
N GLU A 192 -20.80 -1.84 -9.68
CA GLU A 192 -21.80 -1.04 -10.36
C GLU A 192 -21.21 0.26 -10.86
N ILE A 193 -21.85 0.82 -11.87
CA ILE A 193 -21.53 2.13 -12.42
C ILE A 193 -22.60 3.13 -11.95
N ILE A 194 -22.19 4.26 -11.41
CA ILE A 194 -23.08 5.31 -10.91
C ILE A 194 -22.84 6.57 -11.72
N THR A 195 -23.91 7.16 -12.27
CA THR A 195 -23.79 8.41 -13.04
C THR A 195 -24.65 9.51 -12.44
N ALA A 196 -24.11 10.73 -12.33
CA ALA A 196 -24.79 11.90 -11.77
C ALA A 196 -24.93 13.03 -12.79
N GLY A 197 -26.03 13.75 -12.75
CA GLY A 197 -26.26 14.91 -13.60
C GLY A 197 -27.61 15.58 -13.34
N LEU A 198 -28.30 15.90 -14.42
CA LEU A 198 -29.63 16.52 -14.38
C LEU A 198 -30.51 16.01 -15.53
N ALA A 199 -31.83 16.03 -15.32
CA ALA A 199 -32.79 15.62 -16.33
C ALA A 199 -34.18 16.27 -16.19
N GLY A 200 -34.82 16.55 -17.33
CA GLY A 200 -36.25 16.86 -17.50
C GLY A 200 -36.56 18.34 -17.72
N GLU A 201 -37.06 18.79 -18.87
CA GLU A 201 -37.58 20.12 -19.27
C GLU A 201 -36.86 21.40 -18.79
N TRP A 202 -36.64 22.35 -19.72
CA TRP A 202 -35.95 23.61 -19.47
C TRP A 202 -36.51 24.44 -18.31
N GLU A 203 -37.82 24.35 -18.08
CA GLU A 203 -38.53 25.09 -17.04
C GLU A 203 -38.50 24.39 -15.67
N SER A 204 -38.04 23.14 -15.58
CA SER A 204 -38.12 22.33 -14.35
C SER A 204 -37.06 21.21 -14.32
N MET A 205 -35.78 21.59 -14.23
CA MET A 205 -34.67 20.66 -14.24
C MET A 205 -34.49 19.99 -12.87
N SER A 206 -34.42 18.66 -12.85
CA SER A 206 -34.18 17.87 -11.64
C SER A 206 -32.77 17.30 -11.62
N ALA A 207 -32.18 17.19 -10.44
CA ALA A 207 -30.96 16.44 -10.24
C ALA A 207 -31.24 14.95 -10.54
N HIS A 208 -30.28 14.24 -11.11
CA HIS A 208 -30.47 12.89 -11.62
C HIS A 208 -29.30 11.99 -11.23
N LEU A 209 -29.60 10.82 -10.67
CA LEU A 209 -28.65 9.76 -10.33
C LEU A 209 -29.14 8.45 -10.97
N CYS A 210 -28.25 7.71 -11.62
CA CYS A 210 -28.54 6.39 -12.16
C CYS A 210 -27.52 5.38 -11.64
N VAL A 211 -27.98 4.14 -11.44
CA VAL A 211 -27.14 2.98 -11.14
C VAL A 211 -27.28 1.99 -12.29
N TRP A 212 -26.14 1.52 -12.78
CA TRP A 212 -26.04 0.59 -13.89
C TRP A 212 -25.23 -0.63 -13.46
N SER A 213 -25.63 -1.80 -13.95
CA SER A 213 -24.85 -3.03 -13.84
C SER A 213 -24.14 -3.33 -15.16
N TRP A 214 -23.03 -4.06 -15.07
CA TRP A 214 -22.33 -4.62 -16.21
C TRP A 214 -22.48 -6.14 -16.23
N ASN A 215 -23.02 -6.67 -17.33
CA ASN A 215 -23.06 -8.12 -17.59
C ASN A 215 -22.43 -8.39 -18.96
N THR A 216 -23.25 -8.56 -20.00
CA THR A 216 -22.79 -8.59 -21.40
C THR A 216 -22.90 -7.22 -22.08
N GLY A 217 -22.95 -6.15 -21.27
CA GLY A 217 -23.27 -4.78 -21.66
C GLY A 217 -23.93 -4.00 -20.52
N LEU A 218 -24.25 -2.73 -20.78
CA LEU A 218 -24.82 -1.79 -19.81
C LEU A 218 -26.31 -2.07 -19.58
N HIS A 219 -26.69 -2.26 -18.32
CA HIS A 219 -28.08 -2.39 -17.88
C HIS A 219 -28.41 -1.34 -16.82
N LEU A 220 -29.51 -0.59 -17.01
CA LEU A 220 -29.97 0.38 -16.01
C LEU A 220 -30.75 -0.36 -14.92
N GLU A 221 -30.26 -0.32 -13.69
CA GLU A 221 -30.91 -0.96 -12.54
C GLU A 221 -31.87 -0.01 -11.84
N GLU A 222 -31.42 1.23 -11.59
CA GLU A 222 -32.18 2.21 -10.82
C GLU A 222 -31.96 3.63 -11.35
N SER A 223 -32.99 4.49 -11.20
CA SER A 223 -32.91 5.87 -11.64
C SER A 223 -33.69 6.80 -10.69
N LYS A 224 -32.98 7.73 -10.06
CA LYS A 224 -33.54 8.67 -9.09
C LYS A 224 -33.43 10.10 -9.58
N LYS A 225 -34.57 10.80 -9.61
CA LYS A 225 -34.62 12.25 -9.83
C LYS A 225 -35.12 12.96 -8.59
N TRP A 226 -34.59 14.14 -8.31
CA TRP A 226 -35.08 14.98 -7.23
C TRP A 226 -34.95 16.47 -7.55
N SER A 227 -35.83 17.24 -6.94
CA SER A 227 -35.77 18.70 -6.93
C SER A 227 -36.32 19.22 -5.60
N ARG A 228 -35.94 20.44 -5.22
CA ARG A 228 -36.54 21.14 -4.09
C ARG A 228 -37.87 21.78 -4.50
N GLU A 229 -38.84 21.80 -3.60
CA GLU A 229 -40.10 22.49 -3.87
C GLU A 229 -39.85 23.98 -4.16
N GLY A 230 -40.34 24.47 -5.29
CA GLY A 230 -40.12 25.85 -5.75
C GLY A 230 -38.82 26.07 -6.54
N SER A 231 -37.98 25.05 -6.70
CA SER A 231 -36.76 25.12 -7.52
C SER A 231 -37.07 24.92 -9.00
N THR A 232 -36.50 25.76 -9.86
CA THR A 232 -36.51 25.61 -11.33
C THR A 232 -35.33 24.80 -11.85
N LEU A 233 -34.23 24.74 -11.09
CA LEU A 233 -33.03 23.99 -11.44
C LEU A 233 -32.48 23.29 -10.20
N SER A 234 -32.42 21.97 -10.23
CA SER A 234 -31.63 21.15 -9.32
C SER A 234 -30.63 20.33 -10.14
N LYS A 235 -29.39 20.25 -9.65
CA LYS A 235 -28.28 19.63 -10.37
C LYS A 235 -27.48 18.75 -9.42
N CYS A 236 -27.16 17.53 -9.84
CA CYS A 236 -26.12 16.72 -9.22
C CYS A 236 -24.85 16.89 -10.05
N TYR A 237 -23.76 17.35 -9.45
CA TYR A 237 -22.51 17.61 -10.15
C TYR A 237 -21.55 16.43 -10.02
N ASP A 238 -21.43 15.88 -8.82
CA ASP A 238 -20.38 14.92 -8.48
C ASP A 238 -20.84 13.81 -7.53
N ILE A 239 -20.12 12.69 -7.54
CA ILE A 239 -20.35 11.46 -6.78
C ILE A 239 -19.05 11.09 -6.07
N GLY A 240 -19.15 10.67 -4.82
CA GLY A 240 -18.04 10.06 -4.09
C GLY A 240 -18.49 8.73 -3.52
N LEU A 241 -17.73 7.66 -3.81
CA LEU A 241 -17.92 6.36 -3.19
C LEU A 241 -16.92 6.18 -2.05
N GLY A 242 -17.33 5.50 -0.99
CA GLY A 242 -16.41 5.12 0.07
C GLY A 242 -17.09 4.54 1.28
N ARG A 243 -16.29 4.06 2.23
CA ARG A 243 -16.80 3.40 3.43
C ARG A 243 -17.05 4.41 4.55
N LEU A 244 -18.29 4.43 5.03
CA LEU A 244 -18.69 5.14 6.24
C LEU A 244 -19.24 4.13 7.27
N ASP A 245 -18.60 4.07 8.44
CA ASP A 245 -18.81 3.03 9.46
C ASP A 245 -18.84 1.60 8.88
N GLY A 246 -17.91 1.31 7.95
CA GLY A 246 -17.74 0.01 7.32
C GLY A 246 -18.72 -0.32 6.17
N ARG A 247 -19.73 0.53 5.93
CA ARG A 247 -20.69 0.39 4.83
C ARG A 247 -20.29 1.25 3.65
N ILE A 248 -20.46 0.73 2.44
CA ILE A 248 -20.23 1.51 1.22
C ILE A 248 -21.41 2.47 1.07
N MET A 249 -21.08 3.74 0.90
CA MET A 249 -22.03 4.83 0.78
C MET A 249 -21.78 5.57 -0.51
N ILE A 250 -22.84 6.15 -1.05
CA ILE A 250 -22.78 7.06 -2.20
C ILE A 250 -23.01 8.46 -1.65
N ALA A 251 -22.00 9.32 -1.70
CA ALA A 251 -22.17 10.75 -1.50
C ALA A 251 -22.44 11.41 -2.85
N THR A 252 -23.37 12.35 -2.88
CA THR A 252 -23.61 13.18 -4.06
C THR A 252 -23.67 14.64 -3.67
N VAL A 253 -23.04 15.49 -4.46
CA VAL A 253 -23.11 16.94 -4.28
C VAL A 253 -23.63 17.64 -5.52
N GLY A 254 -24.21 18.80 -5.30
CA GLY A 254 -24.61 19.71 -6.36
C GLY A 254 -25.38 20.88 -5.79
N TYR A 255 -26.29 21.45 -6.55
CA TYR A 255 -26.95 22.67 -6.13
C TYR A 255 -28.38 22.79 -6.66
N PHE A 256 -29.16 23.65 -6.04
CA PHE A 256 -30.49 24.01 -6.51
C PHE A 256 -30.75 25.52 -6.43
N GLU A 257 -31.61 26.02 -7.31
CA GLU A 257 -32.03 27.42 -7.31
C GLU A 257 -33.29 27.60 -6.46
N LEU A 258 -33.28 28.62 -5.60
CA LEU A 258 -34.45 29.04 -4.84
C LEU A 258 -34.50 30.56 -4.80
N GLY A 259 -35.54 31.14 -5.41
CA GLY A 259 -35.62 32.59 -5.58
C GLY A 259 -34.53 33.11 -6.51
N ASP A 260 -33.71 34.03 -6.03
CA ASP A 260 -32.59 34.64 -6.76
C ASP A 260 -31.22 34.05 -6.41
N LYS A 261 -31.18 32.97 -5.62
CA LYS A 261 -29.96 32.35 -5.13
C LYS A 261 -29.84 30.88 -5.50
N THR A 262 -28.59 30.43 -5.52
CA THR A 262 -28.23 29.01 -5.56
C THR A 262 -27.78 28.53 -4.18
N HIS A 263 -28.29 27.36 -3.78
CA HIS A 263 -27.96 26.65 -2.55
C HIS A 263 -27.17 25.39 -2.87
N ALA A 264 -26.13 25.12 -2.09
CA ALA A 264 -25.39 23.87 -2.17
C ALA A 264 -26.13 22.75 -1.45
N GLU A 265 -26.02 21.52 -1.95
CA GLU A 265 -26.66 20.35 -1.38
C GLU A 265 -25.68 19.16 -1.35
N LEU A 266 -25.64 18.46 -0.22
CA LEU A 266 -24.97 17.18 -0.03
C LEU A 266 -26.02 16.13 0.36
N ARG A 267 -25.99 14.97 -0.31
CA ARG A 267 -26.84 13.82 0.01
C ARG A 267 -26.01 12.56 0.17
N LEU A 268 -26.45 11.68 1.06
CA LEU A 268 -25.90 10.35 1.26
C LEU A 268 -26.96 9.30 0.94
N TRP A 269 -26.54 8.29 0.18
CA TRP A 269 -27.39 7.20 -0.26
C TRP A 269 -26.77 5.85 0.09
N GLU A 270 -27.63 4.88 0.32
CA GLU A 270 -27.30 3.45 0.33
C GLU A 270 -27.91 2.80 -0.91
N TYR A 271 -27.22 1.78 -1.42
CA TYR A 271 -27.71 0.90 -2.46
C TYR A 271 -27.79 -0.55 -1.94
N GLY A 272 -28.71 -1.32 -2.52
CA GLY A 272 -29.16 -2.61 -2.02
C GLY A 272 -30.31 -3.05 -2.91
N SER A 273 -31.54 -3.14 -2.38
CA SER A 273 -32.71 -3.36 -3.25
C SER A 273 -33.15 -2.13 -4.07
N GLY A 274 -32.36 -1.06 -4.08
CA GLY A 274 -32.63 0.23 -4.71
C GLY A 274 -32.06 1.42 -3.93
N LEU A 275 -32.01 2.59 -4.58
CA LEU A 275 -31.43 3.82 -3.99
C LEU A 275 -32.28 4.37 -2.83
N THR A 276 -31.69 4.37 -1.64
CA THR A 276 -32.30 4.90 -0.41
C THR A 276 -31.53 6.11 0.11
N LEU A 277 -32.22 7.25 0.27
CA LEU A 277 -31.63 8.45 0.87
C LEU A 277 -31.48 8.24 2.38
N VAL A 278 -30.24 8.28 2.88
CA VAL A 278 -29.91 8.11 4.30
C VAL A 278 -29.90 9.45 5.03
N ALA A 279 -29.27 10.46 4.44
CA ALA A 279 -29.17 11.79 5.00
C ALA A 279 -28.99 12.84 3.89
N SER A 280 -29.36 14.08 4.18
CA SER A 280 -29.07 15.22 3.32
C SER A 280 -28.89 16.49 4.14
N THR A 281 -28.06 17.40 3.66
CA THR A 281 -27.92 18.76 4.19
C THR A 281 -27.75 19.73 3.03
N ASP A 282 -28.17 20.98 3.26
CA ASP A 282 -28.00 22.08 2.32
C ASP A 282 -27.51 23.33 3.05
N TRP A 283 -26.85 24.23 2.32
CA TRP A 283 -26.35 25.48 2.87
C TRP A 283 -26.33 26.59 1.82
N GLU A 284 -26.29 27.84 2.30
CA GLU A 284 -26.25 29.05 1.49
C GLU A 284 -25.20 30.04 2.01
N SER A 285 -24.98 31.09 1.23
CA SER A 285 -24.15 32.24 1.59
C SER A 285 -24.90 33.54 1.30
N GLU A 286 -24.22 34.68 1.42
CA GLU A 286 -24.82 35.97 1.10
C GLU A 286 -25.31 36.03 -0.36
N GLY A 287 -24.55 35.47 -1.30
CA GLY A 287 -24.96 35.25 -2.69
C GLY A 287 -25.08 33.76 -3.06
N ASN A 288 -24.72 33.43 -4.30
CA ASN A 288 -24.76 32.06 -4.80
C ASN A 288 -23.73 31.17 -4.10
N THR A 289 -24.12 29.93 -3.81
CA THR A 289 -23.23 28.87 -3.32
C THR A 289 -23.29 27.69 -4.27
N PHE A 290 -22.13 27.18 -4.68
CA PHE A 290 -22.02 25.96 -5.49
C PHE A 290 -21.12 24.96 -4.78
N VAL A 291 -21.45 23.69 -4.88
CA VAL A 291 -20.57 22.57 -4.51
C VAL A 291 -20.43 21.67 -5.73
N THR A 292 -19.20 21.33 -6.05
CA THR A 292 -18.82 20.69 -7.33
C THR A 292 -17.98 19.44 -7.13
N GLY A 293 -17.36 19.24 -5.97
CA GLY A 293 -16.53 18.07 -5.70
C GLY A 293 -16.92 17.41 -4.38
N VAL A 294 -16.88 16.08 -4.32
CA VAL A 294 -17.10 15.28 -3.12
C VAL A 294 -16.23 14.03 -3.10
N LEU A 295 -15.64 13.74 -1.94
CA LEU A 295 -14.89 12.51 -1.70
C LEU A 295 -15.32 11.91 -0.35
N ILE A 296 -15.38 10.58 -0.28
CA ILE A 296 -15.48 9.86 0.99
C ILE A 296 -14.13 9.23 1.28
N GLU A 297 -13.52 9.61 2.40
CA GLU A 297 -12.28 8.96 2.85
C GLU A 297 -12.16 9.01 4.38
N ASN A 298 -11.56 7.97 4.98
CA ASN A 298 -11.32 7.89 6.43
C ASN A 298 -12.56 8.19 7.29
N ASN A 299 -13.72 7.61 6.92
CA ASN A 299 -15.01 7.80 7.58
C ASN A 299 -15.51 9.26 7.62
N ARG A 300 -15.08 10.08 6.67
CA ARG A 300 -15.46 11.49 6.50
C ARG A 300 -15.87 11.75 5.06
N ILE A 301 -16.58 12.86 4.88
CA ILE A 301 -16.98 13.35 3.57
C ILE A 301 -16.33 14.72 3.41
N TYR A 302 -15.62 14.92 2.32
CA TYR A 302 -14.98 16.17 1.94
C TYR A 302 -15.78 16.76 0.79
N THR A 303 -16.08 18.05 0.85
CA THR A 303 -16.79 18.73 -0.25
C THR A 303 -16.11 20.04 -0.59
N VAL A 304 -16.03 20.35 -1.88
CA VAL A 304 -15.46 21.61 -2.36
C VAL A 304 -16.38 22.35 -3.32
N GLY A 305 -16.16 23.66 -3.41
CA GLY A 305 -16.93 24.52 -4.29
C GLY A 305 -16.64 25.99 -4.05
N MET A 306 -17.67 26.83 -4.10
CA MET A 306 -17.58 28.24 -3.77
C MET A 306 -18.80 28.75 -3.00
N SER A 307 -18.56 29.81 -2.24
CA SER A 307 -19.57 30.64 -1.58
C SER A 307 -19.38 32.10 -1.99
N HIS A 308 -20.46 32.88 -2.09
CA HIS A 308 -20.37 34.30 -2.44
C HIS A 308 -20.67 35.20 -1.23
N ASP A 309 -19.79 36.17 -0.93
CA ASP A 309 -19.87 37.08 0.22
C ASP A 309 -20.53 38.44 -0.09
N GLY A 310 -21.43 38.44 -1.07
CA GLY A 310 -22.03 39.65 -1.64
C GLY A 310 -21.15 40.43 -2.62
N ASN A 311 -19.82 40.25 -2.60
CA ASN A 311 -18.90 40.95 -3.51
C ASN A 311 -18.08 40.00 -4.41
N TYR A 312 -17.61 38.90 -3.85
CA TYR A 312 -16.72 37.95 -4.52
C TYR A 312 -17.13 36.50 -4.24
N ALA A 313 -16.79 35.62 -5.17
CA ALA A 313 -16.77 34.19 -4.93
C ALA A 313 -15.50 33.80 -4.14
N ASN A 314 -15.70 33.06 -3.06
CA ASN A 314 -14.66 32.48 -2.21
C ASN A 314 -14.71 30.97 -2.37
N ALA A 315 -13.56 30.35 -2.62
CA ALA A 315 -13.48 28.91 -2.67
C ALA A 315 -13.74 28.34 -1.27
N GLN A 316 -14.26 27.13 -1.24
CA GLN A 316 -14.70 26.50 -0.01
C GLN A 316 -14.26 25.03 0.03
N LEU A 317 -13.79 24.60 1.19
CA LEU A 317 -13.58 23.21 1.59
C LEU A 317 -14.36 22.97 2.89
N ARG A 318 -15.17 21.91 2.92
CA ARG A 318 -15.91 21.47 4.11
C ARG A 318 -15.66 20.00 4.37
N ILE A 319 -15.54 19.66 5.65
CA ILE A 319 -15.36 18.29 6.13
C ILE A 319 -16.56 17.95 7.01
N TRP A 320 -17.23 16.86 6.66
CA TRP A 320 -18.47 16.44 7.30
C TRP A 320 -18.27 15.11 8.01
N ARG A 321 -18.81 15.04 9.22
CA ARG A 321 -18.89 13.79 9.98
C ARG A 321 -20.09 12.97 9.52
N TYR A 322 -19.86 11.69 9.29
CA TYR A 322 -20.92 10.72 9.01
C TYR A 322 -21.95 10.59 10.16
N GLY A 323 -23.15 10.13 9.84
CA GLY A 323 -24.28 9.95 10.75
C GLY A 323 -25.29 11.10 10.67
N SER A 324 -24.90 12.30 11.09
CA SER A 324 -25.77 13.49 11.08
C SER A 324 -25.39 14.54 10.04
N LEU A 325 -24.43 14.26 9.15
CA LEU A 325 -23.85 15.23 8.21
C LEU A 325 -23.49 16.54 8.91
N THR A 326 -22.86 16.44 10.08
CA THR A 326 -22.47 17.62 10.86
C THR A 326 -21.13 18.13 10.37
N LEU A 327 -21.06 19.44 10.14
CA LEU A 327 -19.83 20.11 9.75
C LEU A 327 -18.79 19.98 10.86
N GLU A 328 -17.68 19.30 10.57
CA GLU A 328 -16.57 19.10 11.50
C GLU A 328 -15.54 20.23 11.37
N ALA A 329 -15.22 20.59 10.12
CA ALA A 329 -14.33 21.70 9.80
C ALA A 329 -14.74 22.34 8.47
N SER A 330 -14.36 23.60 8.28
CA SER A 330 -14.54 24.30 7.01
C SER A 330 -13.53 25.42 6.86
N GLU A 331 -13.06 25.64 5.64
CA GLU A 331 -12.30 26.82 5.27
C GLU A 331 -12.92 27.46 4.04
N GLU A 332 -12.94 28.79 4.05
CA GLU A 332 -13.32 29.62 2.90
C GLU A 332 -12.17 30.57 2.60
N TRP A 333 -11.75 30.66 1.35
CA TRP A 333 -10.59 31.47 0.99
C TRP A 333 -10.78 32.24 -0.31
N ARG A 334 -10.00 33.31 -0.39
CA ARG A 334 -9.86 34.17 -1.55
C ARG A 334 -8.42 34.66 -1.65
N THR A 335 -7.91 34.82 -2.86
CA THR A 335 -6.60 35.44 -3.08
C THR A 335 -6.74 36.95 -3.32
N ILE A 336 -7.21 37.36 -4.50
CA ILE A 336 -7.40 38.76 -4.91
C ILE A 336 -8.84 38.96 -5.39
N GLY A 337 -9.26 38.21 -6.40
CA GLY A 337 -10.62 38.22 -6.95
C GLY A 337 -11.36 36.92 -6.70
N ASN A 338 -12.34 36.62 -7.57
CA ASN A 338 -13.12 35.39 -7.50
C ASN A 338 -12.21 34.16 -7.43
N THR A 339 -12.48 33.27 -6.49
CA THR A 339 -11.73 32.03 -6.27
C THR A 339 -12.73 30.88 -6.17
N LEU A 340 -12.47 29.79 -6.88
CA LEU A 340 -13.31 28.59 -6.91
C LEU A 340 -12.45 27.35 -6.68
N ALA A 341 -12.98 26.37 -5.97
CA ALA A 341 -12.48 24.99 -5.96
C ALA A 341 -13.46 24.12 -6.75
N TYR A 342 -12.94 23.18 -7.55
CA TYR A 342 -13.74 22.27 -8.37
C TYR A 342 -13.79 20.86 -7.82
N ASP A 343 -12.65 20.33 -7.39
CA ASP A 343 -12.50 18.92 -7.04
C ASP A 343 -11.55 18.72 -5.84
N VAL A 344 -11.68 17.57 -5.17
CA VAL A 344 -11.01 17.24 -3.91
C VAL A 344 -10.52 15.80 -3.90
N PHE A 345 -9.29 15.59 -3.43
CA PHE A 345 -8.71 14.27 -3.21
C PHE A 345 -8.12 14.18 -1.80
N VAL A 346 -7.97 12.97 -1.26
CA VAL A 346 -7.36 12.74 0.05
C VAL A 346 -6.39 11.58 -0.03
N GLU A 347 -5.10 11.87 0.09
CA GLU A 347 -4.03 10.88 0.07
C GLU A 347 -2.79 11.40 0.80
N ASP A 348 -1.94 10.49 1.28
CA ASP A 348 -0.60 10.82 1.75
C ASP A 348 0.28 11.17 0.56
N VAL A 349 0.56 12.46 0.40
CA VAL A 349 1.33 12.98 -0.74
C VAL A 349 2.73 13.42 -0.36
N ASP A 350 3.06 13.46 0.93
CA ASP A 350 4.38 13.84 1.40
C ASP A 350 5.08 12.76 2.24
N GLY A 351 4.57 11.54 2.21
CA GLY A 351 5.22 10.35 2.76
C GLY A 351 5.28 10.31 4.28
N ASP A 352 4.56 11.20 4.97
CA ASP A 352 4.62 11.29 6.43
C ASP A 352 3.72 10.25 7.14
N GLY A 353 2.97 9.46 6.36
CA GLY A 353 2.04 8.43 6.82
C GLY A 353 0.66 8.96 7.20
N GLU A 354 0.43 10.27 7.15
CA GLU A 354 -0.87 10.91 7.33
C GLU A 354 -1.39 11.42 5.98
N LYS A 355 -2.71 11.31 5.75
CA LYS A 355 -3.29 11.78 4.49
C LYS A 355 -3.53 13.29 4.50
N GLU A 356 -3.13 13.96 3.43
CA GLU A 356 -3.50 15.35 3.14
C GLU A 356 -4.86 15.43 2.44
N VAL A 357 -5.52 16.58 2.56
CA VAL A 357 -6.64 16.95 1.70
C VAL A 357 -6.09 17.85 0.60
N LEU A 358 -6.34 17.50 -0.66
CA LEU A 358 -5.94 18.27 -1.82
C LEU A 358 -7.16 18.91 -2.46
N THR A 359 -7.06 20.18 -2.84
CA THR A 359 -8.14 20.87 -3.56
C THR A 359 -7.59 21.54 -4.80
N VAL A 360 -8.31 21.40 -5.91
CA VAL A 360 -7.94 22.02 -7.18
C VAL A 360 -9.01 22.99 -7.65
N GLY A 361 -8.61 24.09 -8.29
CA GLY A 361 -9.51 25.10 -8.83
C GLY A 361 -8.76 26.29 -9.40
N TRP A 362 -9.32 27.49 -9.28
CA TRP A 362 -8.67 28.70 -9.79
C TRP A 362 -8.93 29.92 -8.94
N ALA A 363 -8.02 30.88 -9.02
CA ALA A 363 -8.08 32.14 -8.30
C ALA A 363 -7.79 33.29 -9.26
N ASN A 364 -8.68 34.28 -9.33
CA ASN A 364 -8.48 35.47 -10.13
C ASN A 364 -7.47 36.40 -9.45
N ASP A 365 -6.42 36.79 -10.17
CA ASP A 365 -5.35 37.65 -9.65
C ASP A 365 -5.57 39.15 -9.89
N GLY A 366 -6.76 39.53 -10.40
CA GLY A 366 -7.12 40.89 -10.81
C GLY A 366 -6.99 41.13 -12.31
N GLU A 367 -6.26 40.28 -13.04
CA GLU A 367 -6.13 40.32 -14.49
C GLU A 367 -6.68 39.06 -15.14
N ARG A 368 -6.33 37.88 -14.60
CA ARG A 368 -6.64 36.57 -15.15
C ARG A 368 -6.95 35.54 -14.06
N ASN A 369 -7.49 34.40 -14.45
CA ASN A 369 -7.70 33.23 -13.61
C ASN A 369 -6.45 32.37 -13.64
N ARG A 370 -5.83 32.21 -12.47
CA ARG A 370 -4.71 31.30 -12.27
C ARG A 370 -5.25 29.98 -11.74
N ALA A 371 -4.81 28.89 -12.32
CA ALA A 371 -4.98 27.57 -11.74
C ALA A 371 -4.42 27.58 -10.31
N GLN A 372 -5.06 26.83 -9.42
CA GLN A 372 -4.69 26.74 -8.02
C GLN A 372 -4.83 25.30 -7.54
N LEU A 373 -3.75 24.79 -6.97
CA LEU A 373 -3.69 23.54 -6.22
C LEU A 373 -3.30 23.87 -4.79
N ARG A 374 -4.05 23.35 -3.82
CA ARG A 374 -3.77 23.53 -2.39
C ARG A 374 -3.69 22.20 -1.70
N VAL A 375 -2.72 22.08 -0.81
CA VAL A 375 -2.50 20.92 0.04
C VAL A 375 -2.79 21.33 1.48
N TRP A 376 -3.69 20.61 2.12
CA TRP A 376 -4.17 20.89 3.47
C TRP A 376 -3.87 19.72 4.38
N SER A 377 -3.35 20.00 5.57
CA SER A 377 -3.31 19.04 6.67
C SER A 377 -4.61 19.12 7.47
N TYR A 378 -5.11 17.97 7.90
CA TYR A 378 -6.30 17.90 8.74
C TYR A 378 -6.12 16.96 9.94
N GLY A 379 -5.73 17.57 11.06
CA GLY A 379 -5.68 16.91 12.36
C GLY A 379 -6.77 17.43 13.29
N SER A 380 -6.41 18.40 14.14
CA SER A 380 -7.38 19.09 15.01
C SER A 380 -8.08 20.27 14.34
N ASN A 381 -7.41 20.89 13.36
CA ASN A 381 -7.93 21.98 12.53
C ASN A 381 -7.45 21.74 11.10
N LEU A 382 -8.14 22.36 10.13
CA LEU A 382 -7.69 22.41 8.75
C LEU A 382 -6.59 23.46 8.62
N THR A 383 -5.43 23.12 8.07
CA THR A 383 -4.29 24.04 7.93
C THR A 383 -3.64 23.88 6.56
N LEU A 384 -3.46 24.98 5.84
CA LEU A 384 -2.80 24.99 4.53
C LEU A 384 -1.31 24.64 4.70
N LYS A 385 -0.87 23.52 4.10
CA LYS A 385 0.52 23.06 4.04
C LYS A 385 1.27 23.74 2.88
N ASP A 386 0.75 23.63 1.66
CA ASP A 386 1.34 24.23 0.44
C ASP A 386 0.24 24.74 -0.51
N SER A 387 0.61 25.62 -1.45
CA SER A 387 -0.26 26.17 -2.48
C SER A 387 0.55 26.48 -3.72
N LYS A 388 0.10 26.01 -4.88
CA LYS A 388 0.68 26.30 -6.19
C LYS A 388 -0.34 27.00 -7.06
N GLU A 389 0.05 28.14 -7.60
CA GLU A 389 -0.73 28.88 -8.59
C GLU A 389 0.03 29.02 -9.90
N TRP A 390 -0.59 28.62 -11.00
CA TRP A 390 0.03 28.68 -12.33
C TRP A 390 -0.94 29.21 -13.39
N TYR A 391 -0.37 29.64 -14.50
CA TYR A 391 -1.07 29.99 -15.72
C TYR A 391 -0.07 29.94 -16.87
N LYS A 392 -0.57 29.90 -18.10
CA LYS A 392 0.29 29.90 -19.30
C LYS A 392 0.49 31.31 -19.85
N GLU A 393 -0.50 31.80 -20.58
CA GLU A 393 -0.53 33.15 -21.16
C GLU A 393 -1.77 33.91 -20.69
N ASP A 394 -2.91 33.24 -20.65
CA ASP A 394 -4.20 33.76 -20.20
C ASP A 394 -4.82 32.81 -19.17
N ASN A 395 -6.13 32.90 -18.94
CA ASN A 395 -6.87 32.09 -17.97
C ASN A 395 -6.54 30.60 -18.10
N THR A 396 -6.22 29.97 -16.97
CA THR A 396 -5.99 28.53 -16.83
C THR A 396 -6.90 28.00 -15.73
N HIS A 397 -7.60 26.90 -16.00
CA HIS A 397 -8.57 26.30 -15.10
C HIS A 397 -8.38 24.79 -15.04
N PRO A 398 -7.89 24.25 -13.92
CA PRO A 398 -7.98 22.83 -13.61
C PRO A 398 -9.38 22.52 -13.07
N PHE A 399 -9.91 21.35 -13.42
CA PHE A 399 -11.25 20.89 -13.05
C PHE A 399 -11.26 19.65 -12.17
N SER A 400 -10.28 18.75 -12.34
CA SER A 400 -10.24 17.49 -11.61
C SER A 400 -8.84 17.17 -11.14
N ILE A 401 -8.76 16.44 -10.03
CA ILE A 401 -7.55 16.02 -9.34
C ILE A 401 -7.59 14.52 -9.08
N TYR A 402 -6.44 13.86 -9.24
CA TYR A 402 -6.25 12.47 -8.86
C TYR A 402 -4.83 12.30 -8.29
N VAL A 403 -4.62 11.31 -7.43
CA VAL A 403 -3.31 11.03 -6.85
C VAL A 403 -2.96 9.57 -7.05
N ALA A 404 -1.79 9.30 -7.62
CA ALA A 404 -1.21 7.97 -7.79
C ALA A 404 0.30 8.07 -8.10
N ASP A 405 1.05 7.02 -7.77
CA ASP A 405 2.44 6.79 -8.20
C ASP A 405 2.45 6.33 -9.66
N VAL A 406 2.37 7.30 -10.59
CA VAL A 406 2.17 7.02 -12.03
C VAL A 406 3.46 6.68 -12.75
N ASP A 407 4.62 7.01 -12.18
CA ASP A 407 5.93 6.66 -12.74
C ASP A 407 6.61 5.47 -12.04
N GLY A 408 6.00 4.95 -10.97
CA GLY A 408 6.43 3.74 -10.26
C GLY A 408 7.63 3.95 -9.35
N ASP A 409 8.00 5.20 -9.06
CA ASP A 409 9.11 5.55 -8.18
C ASP A 409 8.75 5.50 -6.68
N GLY A 410 7.52 5.13 -6.33
CA GLY A 410 7.08 5.02 -4.94
C GLY A 410 6.67 6.35 -4.30
N VAL A 411 6.78 7.47 -5.02
CA VAL A 411 6.20 8.77 -4.64
C VAL A 411 4.86 8.91 -5.34
N ASN A 412 3.92 9.60 -4.67
CA ASN A 412 2.62 9.87 -5.26
C ASN A 412 2.66 11.17 -6.08
N GLU A 413 2.22 11.11 -7.34
CA GLU A 413 2.00 12.30 -8.16
C GLU A 413 0.58 12.81 -7.98
N VAL A 414 0.48 14.12 -7.80
CA VAL A 414 -0.77 14.88 -7.85
C VAL A 414 -1.03 15.28 -9.29
N LEU A 415 -1.95 14.56 -9.92
CA LEU A 415 -2.42 14.80 -11.27
C LEU A 415 -3.53 15.86 -11.25
N THR A 416 -3.43 16.84 -12.14
CA THR A 416 -4.54 17.78 -12.40
C THR A 416 -4.84 17.85 -13.87
N SER A 417 -6.12 17.91 -14.24
CA SER A 417 -6.56 18.08 -15.63
C SER A 417 -7.44 19.33 -15.78
N GLY A 418 -7.34 19.98 -16.95
CA GLY A 418 -8.06 21.22 -17.19
C GLY A 418 -7.86 21.82 -18.57
N ASN A 419 -8.03 23.14 -18.63
CA ASN A 419 -7.68 23.97 -19.78
C ASN A 419 -6.67 25.06 -19.44
N ALA A 420 -5.97 25.55 -20.47
CA ALA A 420 -5.10 26.70 -20.40
C ALA A 420 -5.32 27.68 -21.57
N ASN A 421 -4.91 28.94 -21.36
CA ASN A 421 -4.92 30.02 -22.34
C ASN A 421 -6.32 30.28 -22.95
N ASP A 422 -7.32 30.50 -22.10
CA ASP A 422 -8.73 30.72 -22.51
C ASP A 422 -9.30 29.58 -23.34
N PHE A 423 -9.26 28.37 -22.77
CA PHE A 423 -9.75 27.15 -23.41
C PHE A 423 -9.00 26.76 -24.68
N LYS A 424 -7.86 27.38 -25.02
CA LYS A 424 -7.14 27.06 -26.27
C LYS A 424 -6.37 25.75 -26.20
N LEU A 425 -6.00 25.34 -24.99
CA LEU A 425 -5.21 24.14 -24.71
C LEU A 425 -5.96 23.29 -23.68
N CYS A 426 -5.93 21.98 -23.83
CA CYS A 426 -6.07 21.09 -22.68
C CYS A 426 -4.74 20.99 -21.94
N GLN A 427 -4.78 20.73 -20.64
CA GLN A 427 -3.59 20.62 -19.81
C GLN A 427 -3.71 19.47 -18.82
N ILE A 428 -2.65 18.68 -18.70
CA ILE A 428 -2.38 17.78 -17.58
C ILE A 428 -1.13 18.31 -16.87
N THR A 429 -1.17 18.41 -15.55
CA THR A 429 -0.02 18.84 -14.74
C THR A 429 0.22 17.85 -13.60
N LEU A 430 1.48 17.47 -13.41
CA LEU A 430 1.96 16.51 -12.42
C LEU A 430 2.83 17.24 -11.40
N TRP A 431 2.55 17.03 -10.13
CA TRP A 431 3.30 17.59 -9.00
C TRP A 431 3.60 16.50 -7.99
N SER A 432 4.71 16.60 -7.27
CA SER A 432 5.05 15.65 -6.20
C SER A 432 5.80 16.34 -5.06
N TYR A 433 5.86 15.68 -3.91
CA TYR A 433 6.87 15.94 -2.90
C TYR A 433 8.02 14.97 -3.15
N PRO A 434 9.14 15.38 -3.74
CA PRO A 434 10.19 14.43 -4.10
C PRO A 434 10.84 13.86 -2.85
N ASP A 435 11.11 12.56 -2.85
CA ASP A 435 11.91 11.92 -1.80
C ASP A 435 13.38 12.34 -1.91
N ILE A 436 13.89 12.92 -0.83
CA ILE A 436 15.29 13.36 -0.71
C ILE A 436 16.01 12.66 0.45
N THR A 437 15.35 11.69 1.08
CA THR A 437 15.91 10.93 2.20
C THR A 437 16.70 9.75 1.64
N ASN A 438 17.83 9.40 2.28
CA ASN A 438 18.58 8.24 1.83
C ASN A 438 18.00 6.98 2.49
N PRO A 439 18.05 5.82 1.81
CA PRO A 439 17.69 4.56 2.44
C PRO A 439 18.64 4.24 3.60
N VAL A 440 18.19 3.35 4.49
CA VAL A 440 18.92 2.93 5.69
C VAL A 440 19.34 1.47 5.56
N ILE A 441 20.63 1.20 5.84
CA ILE A 441 21.20 -0.15 5.93
C ILE A 441 21.48 -0.45 7.41
N SER A 442 20.93 -1.53 7.95
CA SER A 442 20.99 -1.86 9.38
C SER A 442 21.09 -3.38 9.63
N GLU A 443 21.05 -3.81 10.91
CA GLU A 443 21.05 -5.23 11.34
C GLU A 443 22.12 -6.10 10.65
N LEU A 444 23.36 -5.59 10.65
CA LEU A 444 24.49 -6.21 9.96
C LEU A 444 24.84 -7.56 10.59
N THR A 445 24.91 -8.61 9.76
CA THR A 445 25.34 -9.95 10.16
C THR A 445 26.48 -10.42 9.26
N PRO A 446 27.57 -10.98 9.81
CA PRO A 446 27.96 -10.89 11.20
C PRO A 446 28.11 -9.41 11.63
N ALA A 447 27.84 -9.11 12.90
CA ALA A 447 27.96 -7.74 13.41
C ALA A 447 29.40 -7.20 13.27
N GLU A 448 29.54 -5.87 13.23
CA GLU A 448 30.86 -5.21 13.15
C GLU A 448 31.82 -5.73 14.23
N GLY A 449 32.96 -6.27 13.80
CA GLY A 449 34.00 -6.84 14.64
C GLY A 449 33.74 -8.25 15.18
N ALA A 450 32.64 -8.92 14.79
CA ALA A 450 32.31 -10.26 15.27
C ALA A 450 33.40 -11.30 14.90
N GLU A 451 33.56 -12.34 15.72
CA GLU A 451 34.33 -13.55 15.38
C GLU A 451 33.34 -14.68 15.00
N VAL A 452 33.54 -15.30 13.84
CA VAL A 452 32.77 -16.46 13.37
C VAL A 452 33.68 -17.69 13.23
N ASP A 453 33.16 -18.87 13.55
CA ASP A 453 33.92 -20.14 13.56
C ASP A 453 33.71 -20.99 12.29
N THR A 454 33.14 -20.39 11.25
CA THR A 454 32.88 -21.01 9.95
C THR A 454 33.45 -20.16 8.82
N GLY A 455 33.95 -20.82 7.76
CA GLY A 455 34.37 -20.15 6.52
C GLY A 455 33.19 -19.73 5.64
N LYS A 456 31.97 -20.12 6.02
CA LYS A 456 30.72 -19.80 5.31
C LYS A 456 29.70 -19.18 6.27
N PRO A 457 30.02 -18.02 6.87
CA PRO A 457 29.04 -17.30 7.66
C PRO A 457 27.93 -16.79 6.76
N GLU A 458 26.72 -16.67 7.30
CA GLU A 458 25.68 -15.87 6.68
C GLU A 458 26.06 -14.40 6.81
N ILE A 459 26.10 -13.70 5.67
CA ILE A 459 26.35 -12.26 5.55
C ILE A 459 25.02 -11.62 5.17
N SER A 460 24.50 -10.71 5.99
CA SER A 460 23.22 -10.05 5.70
C SER A 460 23.16 -8.63 6.25
N ALA A 461 22.23 -7.85 5.71
CA ALA A 461 21.85 -6.54 6.21
C ALA A 461 20.35 -6.31 5.95
N SER A 462 19.69 -5.60 6.86
CA SER A 462 18.32 -5.11 6.66
C SER A 462 18.34 -3.77 5.92
N LEU A 463 17.33 -3.57 5.08
CA LEU A 463 17.14 -2.36 4.27
C LEU A 463 15.79 -1.75 4.63
N SER A 464 15.74 -0.44 4.73
CA SER A 464 14.49 0.30 4.89
C SER A 464 14.60 1.65 4.21
N ASP A 465 13.47 2.11 3.70
CA ASP A 465 13.27 3.48 3.24
C ASP A 465 11.87 3.89 3.71
N ASP A 466 11.73 5.16 4.11
CA ASP A 466 10.51 5.64 4.78
C ASP A 466 9.52 6.27 3.80
N TYR A 467 9.85 6.39 2.49
CA TYR A 467 8.95 7.00 1.50
C TYR A 467 8.96 6.29 0.14
N SER A 468 9.95 6.55 -0.74
CA SER A 468 9.98 6.00 -2.11
C SER A 468 10.23 4.48 -2.15
N GLY A 469 10.75 3.91 -1.07
CA GLY A 469 11.02 2.48 -0.98
C GLY A 469 12.33 2.07 -1.64
N ILE A 470 12.74 0.83 -1.43
CA ILE A 470 14.05 0.33 -1.88
C ILE A 470 14.02 -0.09 -3.36
N ASP A 471 14.96 0.43 -4.17
CA ASP A 471 15.25 -0.09 -5.50
C ASP A 471 16.15 -1.33 -5.36
N ALA A 472 15.53 -2.50 -5.21
CA ALA A 472 16.24 -3.78 -5.06
C ALA A 472 17.19 -4.09 -6.24
N GLY A 473 16.90 -3.59 -7.45
CA GLY A 473 17.74 -3.76 -8.63
C GLY A 473 19.05 -2.97 -8.57
N SER A 474 19.10 -1.93 -7.73
CA SER A 474 20.29 -1.10 -7.51
C SER A 474 21.29 -1.67 -6.51
N LEU A 475 20.92 -2.75 -5.79
CA LEU A 475 21.74 -3.28 -4.71
C LEU A 475 23.05 -3.88 -5.21
N LEU A 476 24.14 -3.58 -4.50
CA LEU A 476 25.48 -4.10 -4.74
C LEU A 476 26.09 -4.56 -3.41
N ILE A 477 26.45 -5.84 -3.33
CA ILE A 477 27.16 -6.41 -2.17
C ILE A 477 28.54 -6.92 -2.58
N LYS A 478 29.56 -6.51 -1.83
CA LYS A 478 30.95 -6.90 -2.03
C LYS A 478 31.53 -7.55 -0.78
N VAL A 479 32.28 -8.64 -0.97
CA VAL A 479 33.09 -9.29 0.07
C VAL A 479 34.56 -9.18 -0.31
N ASP A 480 35.35 -8.50 0.52
CA ASP A 480 36.76 -8.14 0.25
C ASP A 480 36.98 -7.43 -1.09
N GLY A 481 35.99 -6.64 -1.50
CA GLY A 481 35.99 -5.92 -2.78
C GLY A 481 35.58 -6.75 -3.99
N LEU A 482 35.32 -8.06 -3.84
CA LEU A 482 34.70 -8.89 -4.87
C LEU A 482 33.19 -8.72 -4.84
N ASP A 483 32.60 -8.39 -5.99
CA ASP A 483 31.15 -8.32 -6.16
C ASP A 483 30.53 -9.73 -6.11
N VAL A 484 29.61 -9.94 -5.16
CA VAL A 484 28.89 -11.21 -4.95
C VAL A 484 27.38 -11.05 -5.15
N THR A 485 26.93 -9.94 -5.76
CA THR A 485 25.52 -9.55 -5.85
C THR A 485 24.64 -10.60 -6.51
N SER A 486 25.11 -11.23 -7.59
CA SER A 486 24.36 -12.28 -8.30
C SER A 486 24.22 -13.60 -7.52
N GLU A 487 25.01 -13.78 -6.46
CA GLU A 487 24.94 -14.93 -5.56
C GLU A 487 24.11 -14.63 -4.29
N ALA A 488 23.72 -13.37 -4.08
CA ALA A 488 22.94 -12.96 -2.93
C ALA A 488 21.43 -13.14 -3.17
N THR A 489 20.69 -13.32 -2.08
CA THR A 489 19.23 -13.18 -2.07
C THR A 489 18.91 -11.74 -1.68
N ILE A 490 18.25 -11.02 -2.58
CA ILE A 490 17.93 -9.60 -2.45
C ILE A 490 16.41 -9.44 -2.41
N THR A 491 15.95 -8.61 -1.47
CA THR A 491 14.56 -8.19 -1.31
C THR A 491 14.54 -6.70 -1.00
N GLU A 492 13.37 -6.06 -1.08
CA GLU A 492 13.20 -4.66 -0.65
C GLU A 492 13.51 -4.44 0.84
N THR A 493 13.45 -5.50 1.66
CA THR A 493 13.68 -5.41 3.11
C THR A 493 15.09 -5.82 3.55
N GLY A 494 15.92 -6.34 2.65
CA GLY A 494 17.17 -6.97 3.07
C GLY A 494 17.95 -7.67 1.96
N VAL A 495 19.24 -7.85 2.23
CA VAL A 495 20.16 -8.69 1.44
C VAL A 495 20.75 -9.78 2.32
N SER A 496 20.90 -10.99 1.77
CA SER A 496 21.61 -12.10 2.41
C SER A 496 22.50 -12.85 1.42
N TYR A 497 23.66 -13.27 1.87
CA TYR A 497 24.67 -13.99 1.09
C TYR A 497 25.36 -15.01 1.98
N THR A 498 25.54 -16.24 1.49
CA THR A 498 26.37 -17.25 2.15
C THR A 498 27.49 -17.66 1.19
N PRO A 499 28.78 -17.49 1.57
CA PRO A 499 29.90 -17.85 0.70
C PRO A 499 29.82 -19.29 0.18
N THR A 500 29.95 -19.43 -1.14
CA THR A 500 29.98 -20.75 -1.79
C THR A 500 31.30 -21.49 -1.55
N THR A 501 32.36 -20.73 -1.26
CA THR A 501 33.70 -21.21 -0.87
C THR A 501 34.07 -20.70 0.51
N ASP A 502 34.89 -21.45 1.24
CA ASP A 502 35.32 -21.05 2.57
C ASP A 502 36.18 -19.77 2.48
N LEU A 503 35.77 -18.75 3.22
CA LEU A 503 36.59 -17.59 3.52
C LEU A 503 37.81 -18.01 4.35
N SER A 504 38.96 -17.41 4.07
CA SER A 504 40.22 -17.67 4.78
C SER A 504 40.16 -17.22 6.25
N GLU A 505 41.06 -17.71 7.11
CA GLU A 505 41.20 -17.08 8.43
C GLU A 505 41.63 -15.62 8.32
N GLY A 506 41.03 -14.77 9.17
CA GLY A 506 41.36 -13.36 9.25
C GLY A 506 40.17 -12.43 9.05
N LYS A 507 40.47 -11.16 8.82
CA LYS A 507 39.49 -10.09 8.70
C LYS A 507 38.91 -10.05 7.28
N HIS A 508 37.59 -10.09 7.18
CA HIS A 508 36.84 -9.92 5.94
C HIS A 508 36.04 -8.61 5.99
N ASN A 509 36.05 -7.85 4.89
CA ASN A 509 35.32 -6.58 4.78
C ASN A 509 34.12 -6.75 3.85
N ILE A 510 32.97 -6.28 4.30
CA ILE A 510 31.72 -6.30 3.54
C ILE A 510 31.37 -4.86 3.19
N THR A 511 30.91 -4.64 1.97
CA THR A 511 30.32 -3.37 1.54
C THR A 511 28.96 -3.67 0.92
N VAL A 512 27.93 -2.96 1.38
CA VAL A 512 26.61 -2.94 0.76
C VAL A 512 26.33 -1.51 0.30
N GLU A 513 25.97 -1.38 -0.97
CA GLU A 513 25.51 -0.14 -1.61
C GLU A 513 24.08 -0.39 -2.11
N VAL A 514 23.16 0.54 -1.89
CA VAL A 514 21.77 0.45 -2.37
C VAL A 514 21.24 1.86 -2.64
N SER A 515 20.29 1.97 -3.56
CA SER A 515 19.52 3.20 -3.78
C SER A 515 18.04 2.94 -3.44
N ASP A 516 17.33 3.99 -3.09
CA ASP A 516 15.86 3.98 -3.12
C ASP A 516 15.36 4.16 -4.55
N LYS A 517 14.05 4.15 -4.74
CA LYS A 517 13.43 4.33 -6.05
C LYS A 517 13.61 5.75 -6.60
N SER A 518 13.59 6.78 -5.75
CA SER A 518 13.89 8.18 -6.10
C SER A 518 15.39 8.50 -6.28
N LYS A 519 16.25 7.46 -6.29
CA LYS A 519 17.70 7.50 -6.61
C LYS A 519 18.59 8.12 -5.53
N ASN A 520 18.13 8.32 -4.30
CA ASN A 520 19.00 8.59 -3.17
C ASN A 520 19.76 7.32 -2.79
N LYS A 521 20.97 7.46 -2.21
CA LYS A 521 21.94 6.36 -2.11
C LYS A 521 22.46 6.17 -0.71
N ALA A 522 22.58 4.92 -0.30
CA ALA A 522 23.24 4.52 0.93
C ALA A 522 24.41 3.57 0.65
N THR A 523 25.43 3.66 1.49
CA THR A 523 26.58 2.75 1.47
C THR A 523 27.01 2.49 2.89
N THR A 524 27.12 1.21 3.25
CA THR A 524 27.65 0.76 4.53
C THR A 524 28.76 -0.25 4.31
N SER A 525 29.86 -0.07 5.04
CA SER A 525 30.95 -1.05 5.10
C SER A 525 31.19 -1.48 6.53
N TRP A 526 31.32 -2.77 6.73
CA TRP A 526 31.64 -3.37 8.03
C TRP A 526 32.58 -4.56 7.85
N SER A 527 33.06 -5.12 8.94
CA SER A 527 34.01 -6.21 8.92
C SER A 527 33.80 -7.20 10.05
N PHE A 528 34.14 -8.46 9.80
CA PHE A 528 34.16 -9.52 10.82
C PHE A 528 35.42 -10.37 10.64
N ASN A 529 35.71 -11.22 11.61
CA ASN A 529 36.87 -12.10 11.60
C ASN A 529 36.43 -13.57 11.51
N VAL A 530 36.97 -14.30 10.55
CA VAL A 530 36.86 -15.76 10.47
C VAL A 530 37.97 -16.37 11.31
N LYS A 531 37.59 -17.18 12.29
CA LYS A 531 38.47 -17.93 13.18
C LYS A 531 38.05 -19.38 13.20
N LEU A 532 38.54 -20.12 12.21
CA LEU A 532 38.22 -21.52 12.07
C LEU A 532 38.73 -22.29 13.29
N PRO A 533 37.97 -23.27 13.80
CA PRO A 533 38.47 -24.13 14.86
C PRO A 533 39.73 -24.83 14.36
N GLU A 534 40.82 -24.73 15.13
CA GLU A 534 42.04 -25.49 14.86
C GLU A 534 41.63 -26.96 14.69
N VAL A 535 41.98 -27.55 13.54
CA VAL A 535 41.89 -28.99 13.35
C VAL A 535 42.90 -29.61 14.29
N SER A 536 42.50 -29.83 15.55
CA SER A 536 43.24 -30.67 16.48
C SER A 536 43.55 -31.97 15.74
N PRO A 537 44.81 -32.43 15.66
CA PRO A 537 45.10 -33.73 15.10
C PRO A 537 44.19 -34.73 15.81
N THR A 538 43.40 -35.45 15.02
CA THR A 538 42.54 -36.53 15.48
C THR A 538 43.35 -37.37 16.48
N PRO A 539 42.91 -37.54 17.75
CA PRO A 539 43.56 -38.54 18.57
C PRO A 539 43.43 -39.86 17.81
N SER A 540 44.57 -40.47 17.49
CA SER A 540 44.63 -41.83 16.96
C SER A 540 43.67 -42.72 17.75
N PRO A 541 43.02 -43.71 17.11
CA PRO A 541 41.95 -44.48 17.74
C PRO A 541 42.43 -44.96 19.10
N THR A 542 41.77 -44.45 20.15
CA THR A 542 41.97 -44.94 21.51
C THR A 542 41.73 -46.44 21.44
N PRO A 543 42.64 -47.31 21.92
CA PRO A 543 42.46 -48.75 21.82
C PRO A 543 41.09 -49.10 22.39
N SER A 544 40.24 -49.71 21.55
CA SER A 544 38.89 -50.08 21.95
C SER A 544 38.95 -50.87 23.26
N PRO A 545 38.02 -50.64 24.20
CA PRO A 545 38.06 -51.32 25.49
C PRO A 545 38.08 -52.84 25.26
N ARG A 546 39.06 -53.56 25.84
CA ARG A 546 39.22 -55.00 25.60
C ARG A 546 38.22 -55.82 26.42
N CYS A 547 37.59 -56.86 25.85
CA CYS A 547 36.75 -57.80 26.62
C CYS A 547 37.61 -58.75 27.48
N ILE A 548 38.39 -58.22 28.43
CA ILE A 548 39.47 -58.93 29.12
C ILE A 548 39.05 -60.18 29.91
N ILE A 549 37.85 -60.21 30.47
CA ILE A 549 37.32 -61.43 31.13
C ILE A 549 37.00 -62.50 30.09
N ALA A 550 36.39 -62.14 28.97
CA ALA A 550 36.10 -63.06 27.87
C ALA A 550 37.41 -63.58 27.25
N THR A 551 38.38 -62.69 27.00
CA THR A 551 39.73 -63.05 26.52
C THR A 551 40.43 -64.02 27.47
N ALA A 552 40.37 -63.80 28.78
CA ALA A 552 40.97 -64.70 29.76
C ALA A 552 40.27 -66.08 29.82
N THR A 553 38.96 -66.10 29.55
CA THR A 553 38.11 -67.30 29.59
C THR A 553 38.28 -68.18 28.35
N TYR A 554 38.29 -67.56 27.15
CA TYR A 554 38.39 -68.24 25.86
C TYR A 554 39.83 -68.33 25.33
N GLY A 555 40.77 -67.63 25.96
CA GLY A 555 42.21 -67.77 25.72
C GLY A 555 42.77 -66.94 24.56
N SER A 556 41.91 -66.24 23.79
CA SER A 556 42.33 -65.38 22.68
C SER A 556 41.34 -64.24 22.45
N GLU A 557 41.83 -63.07 22.05
CA GLU A 557 40.99 -61.96 21.58
C GLU A 557 40.36 -62.26 20.20
N LEU A 558 40.87 -63.29 19.52
CA LEU A 558 40.38 -63.74 18.22
C LEU A 558 39.39 -64.91 18.31
N ALA A 559 39.12 -65.41 19.52
CA ALA A 559 38.10 -66.44 19.73
C ALA A 559 36.73 -65.91 19.27
N GLU A 560 35.92 -66.77 18.65
CA GLU A 560 34.63 -66.40 18.05
C GLU A 560 33.69 -65.78 19.10
N GLU A 561 33.69 -66.31 20.32
CA GLU A 561 32.87 -65.83 21.43
C GLU A 561 33.30 -64.44 21.91
N VAL A 562 34.60 -64.12 21.83
CA VAL A 562 35.14 -62.80 22.22
C VAL A 562 34.86 -61.76 21.14
N LYS A 563 34.90 -62.16 19.87
CA LYS A 563 34.50 -61.31 18.74
C LYS A 563 33.02 -60.96 18.80
N PHE A 564 32.16 -61.97 19.01
CA PHE A 564 30.71 -61.78 19.15
C PHE A 564 30.36 -60.77 20.25
N LEU A 565 30.95 -60.92 21.46
CA LEU A 565 30.68 -59.99 22.56
C LEU A 565 31.15 -58.56 22.27
N ARG A 566 32.22 -58.40 21.49
CA ARG A 566 32.73 -57.10 21.08
C ARG A 566 31.81 -56.45 20.05
N GLU A 567 31.40 -57.19 19.02
CA GLU A 567 30.45 -56.73 18.00
C GLU A 567 29.10 -56.40 18.61
N PHE A 568 28.58 -57.23 19.53
CA PHE A 568 27.34 -56.91 20.25
C PHE A 568 27.45 -55.62 21.05
N ARG A 569 28.57 -55.39 21.75
CA ARG A 569 28.80 -54.13 22.47
C ARG A 569 28.86 -52.95 21.49
N ASP A 570 29.69 -53.07 20.46
CA ASP A 570 30.04 -51.96 19.56
C ASP A 570 28.90 -51.60 18.60
N ASP A 571 28.20 -52.60 18.05
CA ASP A 571 27.19 -52.39 17.01
C ASP A 571 25.75 -52.34 17.57
N VAL A 572 25.47 -53.00 18.70
CA VAL A 572 24.11 -53.07 19.28
C VAL A 572 23.97 -52.18 20.50
N VAL A 573 24.89 -52.25 21.47
CA VAL A 573 24.74 -51.50 22.73
C VAL A 573 25.14 -50.03 22.55
N SER A 574 26.27 -49.74 21.91
CA SER A 574 26.71 -48.34 21.72
C SER A 574 25.98 -47.57 20.62
N SER A 575 25.21 -48.23 19.76
CA SER A 575 24.45 -47.55 18.70
C SER A 575 23.23 -46.78 19.23
N THR A 576 22.88 -46.93 20.51
CA THR A 576 21.80 -46.17 21.16
C THR A 576 22.34 -45.14 22.17
N PHE A 577 21.63 -44.02 22.33
CA PHE A 577 21.99 -43.00 23.33
C PHE A 577 21.99 -43.56 24.76
N ALA A 578 20.96 -44.34 25.14
CA ALA A 578 20.90 -44.95 26.46
C ALA A 578 22.03 -45.98 26.68
N GLY A 579 22.35 -46.80 25.67
CA GLY A 579 23.40 -47.80 25.75
C GLY A 579 24.81 -47.22 25.77
N SER A 580 25.08 -46.15 25.02
CA SER A 580 26.37 -45.44 25.06
C SER A 580 26.61 -44.75 26.41
N GLN A 581 25.60 -44.13 27.03
CA GLN A 581 25.72 -43.58 28.39
C GLN A 581 25.91 -44.68 29.45
N PHE A 582 25.21 -45.81 29.31
CA PHE A 582 25.42 -46.97 30.19
C PHE A 582 26.85 -47.52 30.08
N LEU A 583 27.37 -47.75 28.87
CA LEU A 583 28.72 -48.27 28.65
C LEU A 583 29.81 -47.36 29.23
N ARG A 584 29.59 -46.03 29.22
CA ARG A 584 30.52 -45.07 29.84
C ARG A 584 30.65 -45.27 31.35
N ALA A 585 29.53 -45.44 32.05
CA ALA A 585 29.54 -45.73 33.49
C ALA A 585 30.02 -47.15 33.79
N PHE A 586 29.55 -48.13 33.01
CA PHE A 586 29.88 -49.54 33.17
C PHE A 586 31.37 -49.81 32.93
N ASN A 587 31.99 -49.26 31.88
CA ASN A 587 33.41 -49.47 31.58
C ASN A 587 34.31 -48.96 32.71
N ALA A 588 34.02 -47.79 33.29
CA ALA A 588 34.80 -47.26 34.40
C ALA A 588 34.77 -48.20 35.62
N TRP A 589 33.60 -48.75 35.93
CA TRP A 589 33.44 -49.75 37.00
C TRP A 589 34.10 -51.09 36.62
N TYR A 590 33.79 -51.63 35.45
CA TYR A 590 34.28 -52.93 34.97
C TYR A 590 35.81 -52.97 34.90
N TYR A 591 36.47 -51.99 34.28
CA TYR A 591 37.93 -51.97 34.17
C TYR A 591 38.66 -51.64 35.49
N SER A 592 37.95 -51.14 36.51
CA SER A 592 38.57 -50.90 37.83
C SER A 592 38.99 -52.18 38.55
N PHE A 593 38.31 -53.32 38.31
CA PHE A 593 38.59 -54.59 39.00
C PHE A 593 38.83 -55.78 38.06
N SER A 594 38.26 -55.77 36.85
CA SER A 594 38.30 -56.92 35.94
C SER A 594 39.70 -57.39 35.50
N PRO A 595 40.78 -56.57 35.45
CA PRO A 595 42.13 -57.09 35.16
C PRO A 595 42.62 -58.12 36.18
N HIS A 596 42.34 -57.90 37.47
CA HIS A 596 42.73 -58.82 38.55
C HIS A 596 41.96 -60.13 38.45
N VAL A 597 40.67 -60.05 38.14
CA VAL A 597 39.80 -61.21 37.92
C VAL A 597 40.22 -61.98 36.67
N ALA A 598 40.54 -61.28 35.57
CA ALA A 598 41.02 -61.88 34.33
C ALA A 598 42.35 -62.64 34.53
N LEU A 599 43.28 -62.07 35.30
CA LEU A 599 44.53 -62.75 35.68
C LEU A 599 44.29 -64.01 36.50
N PHE A 600 43.31 -63.99 37.41
CA PHE A 600 42.92 -65.17 38.19
C PHE A 600 42.32 -66.25 37.28
N ILE A 601 41.37 -65.90 36.40
CA ILE A 601 40.74 -66.82 35.46
C ILE A 601 41.79 -67.42 34.51
N ALA A 602 42.71 -66.61 33.99
CA ALA A 602 43.73 -67.06 33.04
C ALA A 602 44.61 -68.19 33.60
N LYS A 603 44.86 -68.19 34.93
CA LYS A 603 45.75 -69.13 35.63
C LYS A 603 45.05 -70.38 36.18
N HIS A 604 43.71 -70.41 36.25
CA HIS A 604 42.96 -71.51 36.90
C HIS A 604 41.98 -72.19 35.92
N PRO A 605 42.25 -73.43 35.47
CA PRO A 605 41.41 -74.14 34.51
C PRO A 605 39.95 -74.31 34.97
N MET A 606 39.71 -74.56 36.25
CA MET A 606 38.36 -74.67 36.83
C MET A 606 37.60 -73.33 36.78
N ALA A 607 38.28 -72.21 37.00
CA ALA A 607 37.67 -70.88 36.91
C ALA A 607 37.29 -70.52 35.46
N LYS A 608 38.08 -70.95 34.46
CA LYS A 608 37.71 -70.83 33.04
C LYS A 608 36.46 -71.63 32.72
N ALA A 609 36.36 -72.88 33.20
CA ALA A 609 35.20 -73.72 32.95
C ALA A 609 33.90 -73.10 33.52
N VAL A 610 33.97 -72.56 34.74
CA VAL A 610 32.83 -71.84 35.34
C VAL A 610 32.52 -70.56 34.57
N MET A 611 33.52 -69.75 34.21
CA MET A 611 33.28 -68.49 33.50
C MET A 611 32.71 -68.70 32.08
N LYS A 612 33.05 -69.81 31.41
CA LYS A 612 32.43 -70.20 30.13
C LYS A 612 30.92 -70.42 30.26
N ILE A 613 30.46 -70.95 31.39
CA ILE A 613 29.03 -71.15 31.66
C ILE A 613 28.33 -69.81 31.98
N VAL A 614 29.06 -68.83 32.51
CA VAL A 614 28.48 -67.53 32.88
C VAL A 614 28.41 -66.57 31.68
N LEU A 615 29.29 -66.73 30.69
CA LEU A 615 29.35 -65.88 29.49
C LEU A 615 28.54 -66.42 28.29
N TYR A 616 27.96 -67.60 28.43
CA TYR A 616 27.14 -68.29 27.43
C TYR A 616 25.73 -68.45 28.01
#